data_AF-A0AAW3TXI1-F1
#
_entry.id   AF-A0AAW3TXI1-F1
#
_cell.length_a   1.000
_cell.length_b   1.000
_cell.length_c   1.000
_cell.angle_alpha   90.00
_cell.angle_beta   90.00
_cell.angle_gamma   90.00
#
_symmetry.space_group_name_H-M   'P 1'
#
loop_
_entity.id
_entity.type
_entity.pdbx_description
1 polymer ?
#
loop_
_entity_poly.entity_id
_entity_poly.type
_entity_poly.pdbx_seq_one_letter_code
_entity_poly.pdbx_strand_id
1 'polypeptide(L)'
;MVQLRDKGDDARRFVKDARNLHELLVPLGIPLVIKDRVDIAAAVGAEGVHLGQSDLPPADARRILGEAAIVGLSVTNEAEAADADPAIVDYLGVGPVFATATKSDAAAPSGPRAWRPFALERRPCRSWESAD
;
A
#
# COMPACT_ATOMS: atom_id res chain seq x y z
N MET A 1 6.26 -0.74 -9.26
CA MET A 1 5.61 -1.65 -8.28
C MET A 1 4.32 -2.19 -8.86
N VAL A 2 3.90 -3.37 -8.40
CA VAL A 2 2.59 -3.96 -8.69
C VAL A 2 1.86 -4.20 -7.37
N GLN A 3 0.57 -3.84 -7.31
CA GLN A 3 -0.26 -4.17 -6.15
C GLN A 3 -1.20 -5.32 -6.50
N LEU A 4 -1.16 -6.40 -5.73
CA LEU A 4 -2.13 -7.49 -5.83
C LEU A 4 -3.26 -7.28 -4.81
N ARG A 5 -4.48 -7.24 -5.34
CA ARG A 5 -5.71 -7.12 -4.56
C ARG A 5 -6.63 -8.29 -4.86
N ASP A 6 -6.94 -9.08 -3.84
CA ASP A 6 -8.02 -10.05 -3.87
C ASP A 6 -9.09 -9.64 -2.84
N LYS A 7 -10.36 -9.65 -3.25
CA LYS A 7 -11.52 -9.37 -2.39
C LYS A 7 -12.22 -10.65 -1.90
N GLY A 8 -11.76 -11.82 -2.33
CA GLY A 8 -12.29 -13.10 -1.90
C GLY A 8 -11.73 -13.53 -0.54
N ASP A 9 -12.44 -14.44 0.11
CA ASP A 9 -12.10 -14.92 1.47
C ASP A 9 -11.14 -16.13 1.47
N ASP A 10 -10.75 -16.65 0.29
CA ASP A 10 -9.87 -17.80 0.17
C ASP A 10 -8.39 -17.39 0.27
N ALA A 11 -7.86 -17.46 1.50
CA ALA A 11 -6.45 -17.19 1.78
C ALA A 11 -5.50 -18.15 1.05
N ARG A 12 -5.88 -19.43 0.82
CA ARG A 12 -5.00 -20.39 0.13
C ARG A 12 -4.83 -19.99 -1.33
N ARG A 13 -5.93 -19.64 -1.99
CA ARG A 13 -5.89 -19.13 -3.36
C ARG A 13 -5.09 -17.83 -3.43
N PHE A 14 -5.30 -16.90 -2.50
CA PHE A 14 -4.58 -15.63 -2.49
C PHE A 14 -3.06 -15.84 -2.32
N VAL A 15 -2.61 -16.67 -1.37
CA VAL A 15 -1.19 -17.01 -1.22
C VAL A 15 -0.61 -17.59 -2.52
N LYS A 16 -1.34 -18.50 -3.17
CA LYS A 16 -0.88 -19.13 -4.42
C LYS A 16 -0.73 -18.08 -5.53
N ASP A 17 -1.74 -17.25 -5.74
CA ASP A 17 -1.72 -16.24 -6.81
C ASP A 17 -0.66 -15.18 -6.53
N ALA A 18 -0.46 -14.80 -5.26
CA ALA A 18 0.60 -13.88 -4.83
C ALA A 18 2.00 -14.44 -5.06
N ARG A 19 2.26 -15.72 -4.73
CA ARG A 19 3.56 -16.38 -5.01
C ARG A 19 3.86 -16.44 -6.50
N ASN A 20 2.87 -16.88 -7.28
CA ASN A 20 3.03 -16.96 -8.73
C ASN A 20 3.34 -15.58 -9.34
N LEU A 21 2.68 -14.53 -8.86
CA LEU A 21 2.94 -13.17 -9.32
C LEU A 21 4.32 -12.68 -8.85
N HIS A 22 4.71 -12.96 -7.61
CA HIS A 22 6.01 -12.57 -7.06
C HIS A 22 7.16 -13.16 -7.88
N GLU A 23 7.11 -14.47 -8.16
CA GLU A 23 8.10 -15.17 -8.99
C GLU A 23 8.27 -14.54 -10.39
N LEU A 24 7.18 -14.01 -10.96
CA LEU A 24 7.21 -13.31 -12.26
C LEU A 24 7.82 -11.90 -12.18
N LEU A 25 7.70 -11.24 -11.03
CA LEU A 25 8.13 -9.85 -10.86
C LEU A 25 9.57 -9.71 -10.36
N VAL A 26 10.06 -10.67 -9.57
CA VAL A 26 11.45 -10.72 -9.06
C VAL A 26 12.49 -10.49 -10.16
N PRO A 27 12.52 -11.23 -11.29
CA PRO A 27 13.55 -11.05 -12.31
C PRO A 27 13.45 -9.69 -13.04
N LEU A 28 12.33 -8.98 -12.87
CA LEU A 28 12.11 -7.65 -13.44
C LEU A 28 12.49 -6.52 -12.46
N GLY A 29 12.87 -6.86 -11.22
CA GLY A 29 13.12 -5.87 -10.17
C GLY A 29 11.88 -5.04 -9.81
N ILE A 30 10.68 -5.58 -10.02
CA ILE A 30 9.42 -4.88 -9.74
C ILE A 30 8.89 -5.33 -8.38
N PRO A 31 8.77 -4.45 -7.37
CA PRO A 31 8.28 -4.84 -6.06
C PRO A 31 6.78 -5.17 -6.10
N LEU A 32 6.40 -6.23 -5.40
CA LEU A 32 5.03 -6.67 -5.14
C LEU A 32 4.55 -6.13 -3.80
N VAL A 33 3.37 -5.51 -3.82
CA VAL A 33 2.67 -5.04 -2.63
C VAL A 33 1.33 -5.77 -2.51
N ILE A 34 1.05 -6.36 -1.36
CA ILE A 34 -0.24 -7.00 -1.09
C ILE A 34 -1.22 -5.98 -0.51
N LYS A 35 -2.45 -5.97 -1.00
CA LYS A 35 -3.49 -5.10 -0.45
C LYS A 35 -4.13 -5.73 0.79
N ASP A 36 -4.24 -4.94 1.88
CA ASP A 36 -4.93 -5.19 3.15
C ASP A 36 -4.35 -6.33 4.03
N ARG A 37 -3.90 -7.43 3.41
CA ARG A 37 -3.52 -8.68 4.06
C ARG A 37 -2.03 -8.77 4.37
N VAL A 38 -1.64 -8.23 5.53
CA VAL A 38 -0.26 -8.28 6.06
C VAL A 38 0.24 -9.72 6.24
N ASP A 39 -0.63 -10.61 6.69
CA ASP A 39 -0.32 -12.03 6.86
C ASP A 39 0.03 -12.72 5.53
N ILE A 40 -0.67 -12.38 4.45
CA ILE A 40 -0.38 -12.88 3.10
C ILE A 40 0.95 -12.31 2.61
N ALA A 41 1.20 -11.00 2.80
CA ALA A 41 2.49 -10.37 2.46
C ALA A 41 3.66 -11.10 3.13
N ALA A 42 3.54 -11.36 4.44
CA ALA A 42 4.55 -12.11 5.20
C ALA A 42 4.71 -13.55 4.69
N ALA A 43 3.61 -14.26 4.42
CA ALA A 43 3.64 -15.67 4.00
C ALA A 43 4.24 -15.90 2.61
N VAL A 44 4.29 -14.88 1.76
CA VAL A 44 4.86 -14.96 0.41
C VAL A 44 6.19 -14.22 0.27
N GLY A 45 6.61 -13.47 1.29
CA GLY A 45 7.82 -12.64 1.23
C GLY A 45 7.69 -11.48 0.25
N ALA A 46 6.48 -10.90 0.13
CA ALA A 46 6.27 -9.72 -0.70
C ALA A 46 7.02 -8.51 -0.13
N GLU A 47 7.42 -7.58 -1.01
CA GLU A 47 8.18 -6.40 -0.62
C GLU A 47 7.37 -5.41 0.23
N GLY A 48 6.04 -5.53 0.27
CA GLY A 48 5.24 -4.65 1.11
C GLY A 48 3.75 -4.90 1.17
N VAL A 49 3.06 -3.98 1.85
CA VAL A 49 1.61 -3.96 2.02
C VAL A 49 1.04 -2.56 1.73
N HIS A 50 -0.20 -2.51 1.25
CA HIS A 50 -0.99 -1.28 1.19
C HIS A 50 -2.26 -1.44 2.01
N LEU A 51 -2.49 -0.51 2.94
CA LEU A 51 -3.54 -0.58 3.93
C LEU A 51 -4.54 0.56 3.74
N GLY A 52 -5.81 0.30 4.04
CA GLY A 52 -6.85 1.29 4.28
C GLY A 52 -6.97 1.65 5.76
N GLN A 53 -7.80 2.66 6.03
CA GLN A 53 -8.02 3.19 7.38
C GLN A 53 -8.65 2.18 8.35
N SER A 54 -9.31 1.14 7.83
CA SER A 54 -9.96 0.07 8.60
C SER A 54 -9.14 -1.22 8.72
N ASP A 55 -7.96 -1.27 8.12
CA ASP A 55 -7.12 -2.47 8.13
C ASP A 55 -6.20 -2.49 9.36
N LEU A 56 -5.24 -3.43 9.39
CA LEU A 56 -4.23 -3.47 10.46
C LEU A 56 -3.49 -2.12 10.54
N PRO A 57 -3.21 -1.57 11.74
CA PRO A 57 -2.45 -0.34 11.87
C PRO A 57 -1.08 -0.43 11.17
N PRO A 58 -0.61 0.62 10.47
CA PRO A 58 0.69 0.61 9.78
C PRO A 58 1.88 0.26 10.67
N ALA A 59 1.84 0.68 11.95
CA ALA A 59 2.88 0.36 12.92
C ALA A 59 2.98 -1.15 13.20
N ASP A 60 1.85 -1.83 13.28
CA ASP A 60 1.81 -3.28 13.44
C ASP A 60 2.25 -4.02 12.18
N ALA A 61 1.89 -3.51 11.00
CA ALA A 61 2.38 -4.04 9.74
C ALA A 61 3.92 -3.95 9.64
N ARG A 62 4.50 -2.80 10.01
CA ARG A 62 5.95 -2.61 10.10
C ARG A 62 6.60 -3.60 11.06
N ARG A 63 6.01 -3.82 12.23
CA ARG A 63 6.50 -4.78 13.23
C ARG A 63 6.48 -6.23 12.72
N ILE A 64 5.50 -6.60 11.89
CA ILE A 64 5.37 -7.96 11.34
C ILE A 64 6.30 -8.17 10.15
N LEU A 65 6.37 -7.20 9.23
CA LEU A 65 7.09 -7.33 7.96
C LEU A 65 8.55 -6.87 8.04
N GLY A 66 8.92 -6.13 9.08
CA GLY A 66 10.24 -5.60 9.31
C GLY A 66 10.46 -4.20 8.69
N GLU A 67 11.58 -3.60 9.05
CA GLU A 67 11.94 -2.22 8.71
C GLU A 67 12.12 -1.98 7.20
N ALA A 68 12.45 -3.02 6.44
CA ALA A 68 12.69 -2.93 5.00
C ALA A 68 11.40 -2.99 4.15
N ALA A 69 10.27 -3.39 4.72
CA ALA A 69 9.03 -3.54 3.98
C ALA A 69 8.50 -2.19 3.46
N ILE A 70 7.82 -2.18 2.33
CA ILE A 70 7.11 -1.01 1.83
C ILE A 70 5.72 -0.97 2.49
N VAL A 71 5.39 0.09 3.20
CA VAL A 71 4.08 0.28 3.85
C VAL A 71 3.37 1.48 3.22
N GLY A 72 2.30 1.21 2.48
CA GLY A 72 1.42 2.22 1.92
C GLY A 72 0.13 2.41 2.71
N LEU A 73 -0.39 3.63 2.73
CA LEU A 73 -1.68 3.93 3.39
C LEU A 73 -2.61 4.69 2.43
N SER A 74 -3.86 4.23 2.29
CA SER A 74 -4.92 4.99 1.61
C SER A 74 -5.37 6.15 2.50
N VAL A 75 -5.43 7.35 1.93
CA VAL A 75 -5.97 8.55 2.59
C VAL A 75 -6.98 9.25 1.68
N THR A 76 -8.03 9.78 2.29
CA THR A 76 -9.20 10.35 1.62
C THR A 76 -9.42 11.83 1.93
N ASN A 77 -8.74 12.35 2.96
CA ASN A 77 -8.81 13.74 3.36
C ASN A 77 -7.45 14.21 3.93
N GLU A 78 -7.36 15.52 4.18
CA GLU A 78 -6.13 16.17 4.65
C GLU A 78 -5.73 15.74 6.07
N ALA A 79 -6.70 15.45 6.95
CA ALA A 79 -6.42 15.03 8.32
C ALA A 79 -5.74 13.65 8.34
N GLU A 80 -6.26 12.68 7.60
CA GLU A 80 -5.64 11.35 7.44
C GLU A 80 -4.23 11.44 6.85
N ALA A 81 -4.01 12.34 5.91
CA ALA A 81 -2.68 12.55 5.32
C ALA A 81 -1.70 13.24 6.28
N ALA A 82 -2.18 14.15 7.13
CA ALA A 82 -1.37 14.81 8.15
C ALA A 82 -0.99 13.87 9.30
N ASP A 83 -1.90 12.97 9.68
CA ASP A 83 -1.71 12.00 10.76
C ASP A 83 -0.80 10.82 10.37
N ALA A 84 -0.52 10.64 9.08
CA ALA A 84 0.37 9.59 8.61
C ALA A 84 1.84 9.87 9.01
N ASP A 85 2.38 9.02 9.88
CA ASP A 85 3.78 9.10 10.32
C ASP A 85 4.74 8.66 9.21
N PRO A 86 5.59 9.55 8.67
CA PRO A 86 6.55 9.22 7.61
C PRO A 86 7.67 8.27 8.06
N ALA A 87 7.85 8.02 9.36
CA ALA A 87 8.74 6.98 9.85
C ALA A 87 8.13 5.57 9.68
N ILE A 88 6.81 5.48 9.56
CA ILE A 88 6.04 4.22 9.53
C ILE A 88 5.43 3.97 8.16
N VAL A 89 5.00 5.02 7.45
CA VAL A 89 4.31 4.94 6.15
C VAL A 89 5.21 5.52 5.06
N ASP A 90 5.52 4.70 4.06
CA ASP A 90 6.45 5.04 2.97
C ASP A 90 5.78 5.81 1.83
N TYR A 91 4.47 5.59 1.61
CA TYR A 91 3.71 6.34 0.62
C TYR A 91 2.22 6.42 0.95
N LEU A 92 1.58 7.47 0.41
CA LEU A 92 0.14 7.67 0.53
C LEU A 92 -0.57 7.41 -0.80
N GLY A 93 -1.61 6.59 -0.76
CA GLY A 93 -2.58 6.44 -1.83
C GLY A 93 -3.70 7.45 -1.66
N VAL A 94 -3.57 8.63 -2.28
CA VAL A 94 -4.57 9.69 -2.17
C VAL A 94 -5.76 9.43 -3.08
N GLY A 95 -6.99 9.49 -2.56
CA GLY A 95 -8.16 9.41 -3.40
C GLY A 95 -9.49 9.22 -2.67
N PRO A 96 -10.60 9.10 -3.43
CA PRO A 96 -10.63 9.12 -4.89
C PRO A 96 -10.40 10.53 -5.43
N VAL A 97 -9.53 10.67 -6.44
CA VAL A 97 -9.32 11.94 -7.16
C VAL A 97 -10.45 12.18 -8.16
N PHE A 98 -10.90 11.11 -8.82
CA PHE A 98 -12.04 11.11 -9.74
C PHE A 98 -13.04 10.04 -9.32
N ALA A 99 -14.29 10.18 -9.77
CA ALA A 99 -15.31 9.17 -9.51
C ALA A 99 -14.88 7.81 -10.06
N THR A 100 -15.15 6.74 -9.31
CA THR A 100 -14.78 5.37 -9.68
C THR A 100 -15.89 4.40 -9.32
N ALA A 101 -16.09 3.40 -10.17
CA ALA A 101 -16.99 2.27 -9.90
C ALA A 101 -16.26 1.04 -9.33
N THR A 102 -14.92 1.05 -9.29
CA THR A 102 -14.10 -0.12 -8.92
C THR A 102 -14.01 -0.35 -7.41
N LYS A 103 -14.25 0.71 -6.61
CA LYS A 103 -14.39 0.66 -5.15
C LYS A 103 -15.84 1.05 -4.82
N SER A 104 -16.63 0.08 -4.39
CA SER A 104 -18.05 0.25 -4.03
C SER A 104 -18.27 1.19 -2.84
N ASP A 105 -17.23 1.38 -2.06
CA ASP A 105 -17.12 2.17 -0.83
C ASP A 105 -16.31 3.47 -1.03
N ALA A 106 -16.08 3.89 -2.28
CA ALA A 106 -15.33 5.09 -2.57
C ALA A 106 -16.03 6.35 -2.00
N ALA A 107 -15.25 7.22 -1.35
CA ALA A 107 -15.71 8.55 -0.95
C ALA A 107 -16.04 9.43 -2.16
N ALA A 108 -16.57 10.64 -1.92
CA ALA A 108 -16.77 11.61 -2.99
C ALA A 108 -15.44 12.01 -3.65
N PRO A 109 -15.39 12.22 -4.97
CA PRO A 109 -14.16 12.59 -5.64
C PRO A 109 -13.66 13.97 -5.19
N SER A 110 -12.40 14.01 -4.76
CA SER A 110 -11.73 15.21 -4.23
C SER A 110 -11.20 16.15 -5.32
N GLY A 111 -10.95 15.64 -6.52
CA GLY A 111 -10.25 16.37 -7.58
C GLY A 111 -8.75 16.57 -7.29
N PRO A 112 -7.93 16.81 -8.33
CA PRO A 112 -6.47 16.86 -8.17
C PRO A 112 -5.98 18.11 -7.42
N ARG A 113 -6.80 19.16 -7.31
CA ARG A 113 -6.41 20.41 -6.63
C ARG A 113 -6.39 20.29 -5.11
N ALA A 114 -7.22 19.41 -4.55
CA ALA A 114 -7.29 19.19 -3.10
C ALA A 114 -5.94 18.74 -2.50
N TRP A 115 -5.13 18.02 -3.29
CA TRP A 115 -3.88 17.43 -2.82
C TRP A 115 -2.63 18.28 -3.09
N ARG A 116 -2.78 19.47 -3.68
CA ARG A 116 -1.64 20.36 -4.01
C ARG A 116 -0.78 20.73 -2.79
N PRO A 117 -1.34 21.05 -1.61
CA PRO A 117 -0.51 21.38 -0.44
C PRO A 117 0.44 20.24 -0.06
N PHE A 118 -0.05 19.00 -0.04
CA PHE A 118 0.74 17.81 0.29
C PHE A 118 1.79 17.46 -0.78
N ALA A 119 1.47 17.63 -2.06
CA ALA A 119 2.43 17.35 -3.15
C ALA A 119 3.65 18.29 -3.14
N LEU A 120 3.53 19.45 -2.50
CA LEU A 120 4.60 20.45 -2.38
C LEU A 120 5.42 20.28 -1.10
N GLU A 121 4.88 19.61 -0.08
CA GLU A 121 5.65 19.18 1.09
C GLU A 121 6.65 18.09 0.67
N ARG A 122 7.93 18.46 0.61
CA ARG A 122 9.01 17.48 0.43
C ARG A 122 9.18 16.66 1.70
N ARG A 123 8.35 15.65 1.88
CA ARG A 123 8.60 14.62 2.89
C ARG A 123 9.67 13.68 2.36
N PRO A 124 10.66 13.27 3.17
CA PRO A 124 11.65 12.31 2.74
C PRO A 124 10.94 10.98 2.41
N CYS A 125 10.86 10.63 1.14
CA CYS A 125 10.47 9.28 0.73
C CYS A 125 11.68 8.37 0.93
N ARG A 126 11.49 7.20 1.56
CA ARG A 126 12.54 6.18 1.57
C ARG A 126 12.84 5.76 0.13
N SER A 127 14.11 5.60 -0.22
CA SER A 127 14.48 4.87 -1.43
C SER A 127 14.35 3.38 -1.15
N TRP A 128 13.61 2.67 -2.00
CA TRP A 128 13.40 1.22 -1.96
C TRP A 128 14.20 0.53 -3.09
N GLU A 129 15.38 1.08 -3.40
CA GLU A 129 16.36 0.39 -4.23
C GLU A 129 16.79 -0.88 -3.48
N SER A 130 16.77 -2.00 -4.18
CA SER A 130 17.14 -3.30 -3.63
C SER A 130 18.51 -3.21 -2.98
N ALA A 131 18.56 -3.44 -1.66
CA ALA A 131 19.83 -3.68 -0.98
C ALA A 131 20.43 -4.94 -1.61
N ASP A 132 21.62 -4.78 -2.19
CA ASP A 132 22.45 -5.86 -2.75
C ASP A 132 22.67 -7.01 -1.75
#